data_AF-A0A1J7BR56-F1
#
_entry.id   AF-A0A1J7BR56-F1
#
_cell.length_a   1.000
_cell.length_b   1.000
_cell.length_c   1.000
_cell.angle_alpha   90.00
_cell.angle_beta   90.00
_cell.angle_gamma   90.00
#
_symmetry.space_group_name_H-M   'P 1'
#
loop_
_entity.id
_entity.type
_entity.pdbx_description
1 polymer ?
#
loop_
_entity_poly.entity_id
_entity_poly.type
_entity_poly.pdbx_seq_one_letter_code
_entity_poly.pdbx_strand_id
1 'polypeptide(L)'
;MSVIKDEKKLLSTIKRIDEKIDKNNDQKIVAFFESLGLTEREDVPKNFLDWDTILIVVPDRHISHELKYYKYSISRLFFVTNPYADQIHIYDFDQWKSVTRNKTQFQIREMMRTSFGGVKKNTSEND
;
A
#
# COMPACT_ATOMS: atom_id res chain seq x y z
N MET A 1 33.77 0.39 29.58
CA MET A 1 33.17 -0.96 29.64
C MET A 1 31.99 -0.98 28.68
N SER A 2 31.95 -1.91 27.72
CA SER A 2 30.73 -2.12 26.93
C SER A 2 29.67 -2.76 27.84
N VAL A 3 28.47 -2.20 27.86
CA VAL A 3 27.31 -2.73 28.62
C VAL A 3 26.83 -4.06 28.01
N ILE A 4 27.15 -4.31 26.73
CA ILE A 4 26.67 -5.46 25.96
C ILE A 4 27.78 -6.49 25.85
N LYS A 5 27.50 -7.71 26.35
CA LYS A 5 28.46 -8.83 26.40
C LYS A 5 28.93 -9.30 25.02
N ASP A 6 28.06 -9.25 24.01
CA ASP A 6 28.36 -9.67 22.63
C ASP A 6 27.49 -8.88 21.63
N GLU A 7 27.93 -7.65 21.36
CA GLU A 7 27.23 -6.69 20.51
C GLU A 7 27.09 -7.17 19.05
N LYS A 8 28.14 -7.82 18.51
CA LYS A 8 28.12 -8.34 17.13
C LYS A 8 27.06 -9.45 16.97
N LYS A 9 26.99 -10.37 17.95
CA LYS A 9 25.97 -11.42 17.94
C LYS A 9 24.56 -10.84 18.09
N LEU A 10 24.38 -9.84 18.95
CA LEU A 10 23.10 -9.15 19.10
C LEU A 10 22.65 -8.50 17.78
N LEU A 11 23.50 -7.69 17.15
CA LEU A 11 23.19 -7.01 15.88
C LEU A 11 22.86 -8.00 14.76
N SER A 12 23.64 -9.08 14.62
CA SER A 12 23.36 -10.12 13.62
C SER A 12 22.05 -10.86 13.89
N THR A 13 21.70 -11.07 15.16
CA THR A 13 20.45 -11.74 15.55
C THR A 13 19.25 -10.85 15.25
N ILE A 14 19.32 -9.57 15.59
CA ILE A 14 18.28 -8.57 15.28
C ILE A 14 18.05 -8.50 13.78
N LYS A 15 19.12 -8.32 12.98
CA LYS A 15 19.02 -8.27 11.51
C LYS A 15 18.30 -9.50 10.93
N ARG A 16 18.64 -10.70 11.40
CA ARG A 16 17.99 -11.94 10.96
C ARG A 16 16.52 -12.03 11.38
N ILE A 17 16.16 -11.45 12.52
CA ILE A 17 14.77 -11.39 12.97
C ILE A 17 13.99 -10.42 12.08
N ASP A 18 14.55 -9.25 11.79
CA ASP A 18 13.94 -8.25 10.92
C ASP A 18 13.69 -8.82 9.51
N GLU A 19 14.68 -9.48 8.90
CA GLU A 19 14.53 -10.16 7.61
C GLU A 19 13.39 -11.20 7.61
N LYS A 20 13.19 -11.90 8.74
CA LYS A 20 12.07 -12.84 8.89
C LYS A 20 10.73 -12.13 9.05
N ILE A 21 10.70 -11.01 9.78
CA ILE A 21 9.50 -10.19 9.94
C ILE A 21 9.08 -9.64 8.58
N ASP A 22 10.02 -9.13 7.79
CA ASP A 22 9.76 -8.59 6.46
C ASP A 22 9.19 -9.66 5.54
N LYS A 23 9.83 -10.85 5.50
CA LYS A 23 9.31 -11.97 4.70
C LYS A 23 7.91 -12.42 5.14
N ASN A 24 7.66 -12.47 6.45
CA ASN A 24 6.34 -12.81 6.97
C ASN A 24 5.31 -11.72 6.61
N ASN A 25 5.73 -10.45 6.58
CA ASN A 25 4.86 -9.36 6.17
C ASN A 25 4.52 -9.44 4.68
N ASP A 26 5.49 -9.75 3.82
CA ASP A 26 5.23 -9.97 2.39
C ASP A 26 4.20 -11.08 2.17
N GLN A 27 4.32 -12.18 2.91
CA GLN A 27 3.33 -13.27 2.87
C GLN A 27 1.93 -12.81 3.30
N LYS A 28 1.84 -11.96 4.33
CA LYS A 28 0.56 -11.36 4.75
C LYS A 28 -0.03 -10.46 3.67
N ILE A 29 0.80 -9.64 3.00
CA ILE A 29 0.36 -8.78 1.90
C ILE A 29 -0.20 -9.63 0.76
N VAL A 30 0.52 -10.68 0.34
CA VAL A 30 0.07 -11.58 -0.73
C VAL A 30 -1.25 -12.25 -0.36
N ALA A 31 -1.35 -12.86 0.84
CA ALA A 31 -2.58 -13.51 1.28
C ALA A 31 -3.77 -12.53 1.37
N PHE A 32 -3.50 -11.29 1.81
CA PHE A 32 -4.51 -10.24 1.82
C PHE A 32 -4.96 -9.86 0.41
N PHE A 33 -4.04 -9.71 -0.54
CA PHE A 33 -4.38 -9.36 -1.92
C PHE A 33 -5.10 -10.50 -2.65
N GLU A 34 -4.71 -11.75 -2.40
CA GLU A 34 -5.41 -12.94 -2.88
C GLU A 34 -6.85 -12.99 -2.34
N SER A 35 -7.05 -12.72 -1.04
CA SER A 35 -8.39 -12.69 -0.44
C SER A 35 -9.31 -11.62 -1.02
N LEU A 36 -8.73 -10.56 -1.59
CA LEU A 36 -9.44 -9.48 -2.28
C LEU A 36 -9.54 -9.68 -3.80
N GLY A 37 -8.99 -10.78 -4.34
CA GLY A 37 -8.93 -11.04 -5.78
C GLY A 37 -8.03 -10.08 -6.56
N LEU A 38 -7.13 -9.36 -5.88
CA LEU A 38 -6.26 -8.35 -6.51
C LEU A 38 -5.10 -8.99 -7.27
N THR A 39 -4.64 -10.17 -6.88
CA THR A 39 -3.51 -10.86 -7.51
C THR A 39 -3.82 -11.41 -8.91
N GLU A 40 -5.10 -11.64 -9.20
CA GLU A 40 -5.58 -12.15 -10.50
C GLU A 40 -5.88 -11.04 -11.51
N ARG A 41 -5.97 -9.79 -11.05
CA ARG A 41 -6.35 -8.64 -11.88
C ARG A 41 -5.17 -8.13 -12.71
N GLU A 42 -5.45 -7.83 -13.98
CA GLU A 42 -4.43 -7.34 -14.92
C GLU A 42 -3.95 -5.91 -14.59
N ASP A 43 -4.79 -5.09 -13.95
CA ASP A 43 -4.45 -3.71 -13.59
C ASP A 43 -3.52 -3.60 -12.37
N VAL A 44 -3.27 -4.71 -11.68
CA VAL A 44 -2.46 -4.76 -10.46
C VAL A 44 -0.99 -5.06 -10.81
N PRO A 45 -0.04 -4.16 -10.48
CA PRO A 45 1.38 -4.37 -10.80
C PRO A 45 1.99 -5.56 -10.06
N LYS A 46 2.53 -6.55 -10.76
CA LYS A 46 3.11 -7.77 -10.14
C LYS A 46 4.30 -7.52 -9.21
N ASN A 47 4.91 -6.35 -9.29
CA ASN A 47 6.04 -5.92 -8.47
C ASN A 47 5.61 -5.07 -7.26
N PHE A 48 4.35 -5.14 -6.82
CA PHE A 48 3.86 -4.37 -5.67
C PHE A 48 4.62 -4.63 -4.37
N LEU A 49 5.29 -5.79 -4.24
CA LEU A 49 6.12 -6.12 -3.07
C LEU A 49 7.44 -5.34 -3.01
N ASP A 50 7.86 -4.70 -4.10
CA ASP A 50 9.07 -3.89 -4.13
C ASP A 50 8.84 -2.47 -3.58
N TRP A 51 7.57 -2.08 -3.36
CA TRP A 51 7.22 -0.75 -2.86
C TRP A 51 7.39 -0.64 -1.35
N ASP A 52 8.00 0.44 -0.87
CA ASP A 52 8.15 0.68 0.58
C ASP A 52 6.79 0.75 1.28
N THR A 53 5.79 1.37 0.66
CA THR A 53 4.41 1.41 1.14
C THR A 53 3.45 1.29 -0.03
N ILE A 54 2.49 0.37 0.10
CA ILE A 54 1.42 0.15 -0.86
C ILE A 54 0.23 1.02 -0.47
N LEU A 55 -0.13 1.94 -1.35
CA LEU A 55 -1.36 2.73 -1.27
C LEU A 55 -2.50 1.90 -1.83
N ILE A 56 -3.53 1.66 -1.01
CA ILE A 56 -4.77 0.98 -1.37
C ILE A 56 -5.87 2.02 -1.39
N VAL A 57 -6.42 2.26 -2.58
CA VAL A 57 -7.55 3.14 -2.80
C VAL A 57 -8.82 2.31 -2.81
N VAL A 58 -9.74 2.63 -1.91
CA VAL A 58 -11.01 1.91 -1.75
C VAL A 58 -12.19 2.80 -2.16
N PRO A 59 -13.23 2.23 -2.80
CA PRO A 59 -14.32 3.01 -3.36
C PRO A 59 -15.28 3.54 -2.27
N ASP A 60 -15.46 2.77 -1.19
CA ASP A 60 -16.47 3.07 -0.19
C ASP A 60 -15.92 3.09 1.25
N ARG A 61 -16.58 3.86 2.13
CA ARG A 61 -16.21 3.97 3.54
C ARG A 61 -16.45 2.68 4.33
N HIS A 62 -17.46 1.89 3.99
CA HIS A 62 -17.74 0.60 4.61
C HIS A 62 -16.58 -0.37 4.36
N ILE A 63 -16.17 -0.51 3.09
CA ILE A 63 -14.99 -1.30 2.70
C ILE A 63 -13.76 -0.74 3.41
N SER A 64 -13.58 0.58 3.44
CA SER A 64 -12.47 1.18 4.18
C SER A 64 -12.45 0.80 5.66
N HIS A 65 -13.60 0.69 6.32
CA HIS A 65 -13.70 0.32 7.73
C HIS A 65 -13.38 -1.15 7.96
N GLU A 66 -13.87 -2.04 7.10
CA GLU A 66 -13.54 -3.46 7.15
C GLU A 66 -12.03 -3.68 6.97
N LEU A 67 -11.44 -3.01 5.97
CA LEU A 67 -10.03 -3.19 5.65
C LEU A 67 -9.08 -2.49 6.63
N LYS A 68 -9.57 -1.49 7.37
CA LYS A 68 -8.77 -0.72 8.35
C LYS A 68 -8.16 -1.61 9.44
N TYR A 69 -8.81 -2.71 9.80
CA TYR A 69 -8.28 -3.64 10.80
C TYR A 69 -6.97 -4.31 10.35
N TYR A 70 -6.84 -4.60 9.06
CA TYR A 70 -5.64 -5.25 8.51
C TYR A 70 -4.42 -4.33 8.50
N LYS A 71 -4.60 -3.01 8.46
CA LYS A 71 -3.51 -2.02 8.61
C LYS A 71 -2.67 -2.24 9.87
N TYR A 72 -3.27 -2.74 10.95
CA TYR A 72 -2.55 -2.98 12.20
C TYR A 72 -1.82 -4.32 12.23
N SER A 73 -2.20 -5.26 11.35
CA SER A 73 -1.63 -6.61 11.30
C SER A 73 -0.61 -6.78 10.17
N ILE A 74 -0.69 -5.94 9.15
CA ILE A 74 0.14 -5.94 7.94
C ILE A 74 0.83 -4.57 7.85
N SER A 75 2.15 -4.55 7.96
CA SER A 75 2.92 -3.33 7.76
C SER A 75 2.95 -2.98 6.26
N ARG A 76 3.31 -1.72 5.95
CA ARG A 76 3.44 -1.20 4.58
C ARG A 76 2.12 -1.00 3.82
N LEU A 77 0.96 -1.13 4.47
CA LEU A 77 -0.33 -0.79 3.86
C LEU A 77 -0.82 0.59 4.28
N PHE A 78 -1.18 1.42 3.30
CA PHE A 78 -1.83 2.71 3.51
C PHE A 78 -3.17 2.76 2.77
N PHE A 79 -4.23 3.20 3.44
CA PHE A 79 -5.58 3.19 2.87
C PHE A 79 -6.10 4.61 2.64
N VAL A 80 -6.71 4.84 1.49
CA VAL A 80 -7.43 6.08 1.14
C VAL A 80 -8.79 5.72 0.57
N THR A 81 -9.84 6.39 1.05
CA THR A 81 -11.16 6.27 0.46
C THR A 81 -11.32 7.27 -0.68
N ASN A 82 -11.72 6.78 -1.85
CA ASN A 82 -12.08 7.60 -3.00
C ASN A 82 -13.47 7.18 -3.53
N PRO A 83 -14.53 7.97 -3.30
CA PRO A 83 -15.88 7.64 -3.76
C PRO A 83 -16.05 7.66 -5.29
N TYR A 84 -15.05 8.17 -6.02
CA TYR A 84 -15.04 8.13 -7.49
C TYR A 84 -14.37 6.87 -8.06
N ALA A 85 -13.84 6.01 -7.19
CA ALA A 85 -13.29 4.72 -7.61
C ALA A 85 -14.41 3.71 -7.80
N ASP A 86 -14.36 2.98 -8.90
CA ASP A 86 -15.34 1.96 -9.23
C ASP A 86 -14.97 0.61 -8.58
N GLN A 87 -13.69 0.45 -8.21
CA GLN A 87 -13.14 -0.73 -7.55
C GLN A 87 -11.92 -0.37 -6.69
N ILE A 88 -11.37 -1.38 -6.01
CA ILE A 88 -10.11 -1.22 -5.26
C ILE A 88 -8.97 -1.08 -6.25
N HIS A 89 -8.06 -0.13 -6.02
CA HIS A 89 -6.83 0.05 -6.78
C HIS A 89 -5.61 0.10 -5.86
N ILE A 90 -4.46 -0.34 -6.36
CA ILE A 90 -3.19 -0.27 -5.62
C ILE A 90 -2.15 0.56 -6.35
N TYR A 91 -1.36 1.31 -5.60
CA TYR A 91 -0.31 2.19 -6.11
C TYR A 91 0.90 2.22 -5.18
N ASP A 92 2.02 2.69 -5.73
CA ASP A 92 3.18 3.09 -4.94
C ASP A 92 2.86 4.40 -4.19
N PHE A 93 2.92 4.34 -2.86
CA PHE A 93 2.62 5.50 -2.01
C PHE A 93 3.64 6.63 -2.19
N ASP A 94 4.91 6.33 -2.46
CA ASP A 94 5.92 7.37 -2.60
C ASP A 94 5.77 8.12 -3.93
N GLN A 95 5.38 7.41 -5.00
CA GLN A 95 4.97 8.05 -6.25
C GLN A 95 3.74 8.93 -6.04
N TRP A 96 2.72 8.43 -5.34
CA TRP A 96 1.53 9.21 -5.01
C TRP A 96 1.86 10.48 -4.22
N LYS A 97 2.71 10.34 -3.19
CA LYS A 97 3.16 11.45 -2.34
C LYS A 97 3.96 12.47 -3.13
N SER A 98 4.82 12.04 -4.06
CA SER A 98 5.57 12.93 -4.96
C SER A 98 4.64 13.79 -5.81
N VAL A 99 3.61 13.17 -6.42
CA VAL A 99 2.64 13.88 -7.27
C VAL A 99 1.74 14.83 -6.46
N THR A 100 1.43 14.48 -5.21
CA THR A 100 0.51 15.25 -4.36
C THR A 100 1.19 16.29 -3.46
N ARG A 101 2.52 16.24 -3.28
CA ARG A 101 3.29 17.05 -2.32
C ARG A 101 2.99 18.55 -2.34
N ASN A 102 2.78 19.12 -3.53
CA ASN A 102 2.56 20.56 -3.72
C ASN A 102 1.09 20.89 -4.07
N LYS A 103 0.16 19.94 -3.88
CA LYS A 103 -1.25 20.12 -4.19
C LYS A 103 -2.05 20.39 -2.91
N THR A 104 -3.02 21.31 -3.01
CA THR A 104 -3.99 21.52 -1.94
C THR A 104 -4.93 20.32 -1.82
N GLN A 105 -5.60 20.16 -0.68
CA GLN A 105 -6.61 19.12 -0.50
C GLN A 105 -7.71 19.17 -1.57
N PHE A 106 -8.09 20.37 -2.01
CA PHE A 106 -9.05 20.55 -3.10
C PHE A 106 -8.49 20.03 -4.43
N GLN A 107 -7.25 20.37 -4.79
CA GLN A 107 -6.60 19.88 -6.00
C GLN A 107 -6.38 18.36 -5.99
N ILE A 108 -6.07 17.79 -4.82
CA ILE A 108 -5.97 16.33 -4.65
C ILE A 108 -7.34 15.68 -4.87
N ARG A 109 -8.41 16.26 -4.32
CA ARG A 109 -9.78 15.75 -4.52
C ARG A 109 -10.20 15.80 -5.98
N GLU A 110 -9.92 16.91 -6.68
CA GLU A 110 -10.20 17.02 -8.12
C GLU A 110 -9.36 16.03 -8.94
N MET A 111 -8.09 15.85 -8.58
CA MET A 111 -7.22 14.83 -9.19
C MET A 111 -7.78 13.42 -9.00
N MET A 112 -8.34 13.13 -7.82
CA MET A 112 -8.97 11.85 -7.49
C MET A 112 -10.25 11.53 -8.30
N ARG A 113 -10.86 12.52 -8.96
CA ARG A 113 -11.99 12.31 -9.87
C ARG A 113 -11.57 11.72 -11.22
N THR A 114 -10.34 12.00 -11.65
CA THR A 114 -9.83 11.66 -13.00
C THR A 114 -8.66 10.69 -12.98
N SER A 115 -8.06 10.48 -11.81
CA SER A 115 -6.95 9.56 -11.59
C SER A 115 -7.01 9.02 -10.17
N PHE A 116 -6.71 7.75 -9.98
CA PHE A 116 -6.77 7.13 -8.65
C PHE A 116 -5.45 7.25 -7.89
N GLY A 117 -4.68 8.32 -8.13
CA GLY A 117 -3.41 8.53 -7.45
C GLY A 117 -2.16 8.50 -8.34
N GLY A 118 -2.26 9.02 -9.56
CA GLY A 118 -1.10 9.23 -10.45
C GLY A 118 -1.15 8.45 -11.76
N VAL A 119 -2.03 7.46 -11.88
CA VAL A 119 -2.35 6.80 -13.16
C VAL A 119 -3.69 7.32 -13.66
N LYS A 120 -3.73 7.81 -14.90
CA LYS A 120 -4.97 8.28 -15.56
C LYS A 120 -5.97 7.12 -15.63
N LYS A 121 -7.26 7.39 -15.43
CA LYS A 121 -8.30 6.44 -15.87
C LYS A 121 -8.01 6.06 -17.32
N ASN A 122 -7.95 4.77 -17.64
CA ASN A 122 -8.00 4.34 -19.03
C ASN A 122 -9.35 4.82 -19.57
N THR A 123 -9.32 5.63 -20.63
CA THR A 123 -10.46 6.37 -21.18
C THR A 123 -11.55 5.48 -21.81
N SER A 124 -11.51 4.16 -21.58
CA SER A 124 -12.42 3.17 -22.17
C SER A 124 -13.69 2.90 -21.36
N GLU A 125 -13.91 3.61 -20.24
CA GLU A 125 -15.14 3.48 -19.43
C GLU A 125 -16.13 4.66 -19.63
N ASN A 126 -15.85 5.57 -20.56
CA ASN A 126 -16.73 6.69 -20.89
C ASN A 126 -17.13 6.70 -22.38
N ASP A 127 -17.58 5.55 -22.90
CA ASP A 127 -18.38 5.48 -24.13
C ASP A 127 -19.71 4.78 -23.85
#